data_AF-A0A3B8RM38-F1
#
_entry.id   AF-A0A3B8RM38-F1
#
_cell.length_a   1.000
_cell.length_b   1.000
_cell.length_c   1.000
_cell.angle_alpha   90.00
_cell.angle_beta   90.00
_cell.angle_gamma   90.00
#
_symmetry.space_group_name_H-M   'P 1'
#
loop_
_entity.id
_entity.type
_entity.pdbx_description
1 polymer ?
#
loop_
_entity_poly.entity_id
_entity_poly.type
_entity_poly.pdbx_seq_one_letter_code
_entity_poly.pdbx_strand_id
1 'polypeptide(L)' 'MKVYDFLGNEVANLINEEKPVGSYAVDFDASKLSSGIYFYRLQVYPAEGGVVKFVETRKMILTK' A
#
# COMPACT_ATOMS: atom_id res chain seq x y z
N MET A 1 -4.05 1.93 -1.42
CA MET A 1 -2.86 1.16 -1.03
C MET A 1 -1.88 2.08 -0.34
N LYS A 2 -1.47 1.74 0.88
CA LYS A 2 -0.59 2.58 1.70
C LYS A 2 0.66 1.80 2.10
N VAL A 3 1.77 2.50 2.29
CA VAL A 3 3.05 1.94 2.72
C VAL A 3 3.39 2.49 4.10
N TYR A 4 3.89 1.62 4.96
CA TYR A 4 4.22 1.88 6.35
C TYR A 4 5.65 1.44 6.65
N ASP A 5 6.33 2.16 7.55
CA ASP A 5 7.57 1.69 8.16
C ASP A 5 7.30 0.64 9.25
N PHE A 6 8.37 0.11 9.86
CA PHE A 6 8.25 -0.91 10.91
C PHE A 6 7.60 -0.41 12.21
N LEU A 7 7.57 0.91 12.43
CA LEU A 7 6.91 1.55 13.57
C LEU A 7 5.42 1.80 13.30
N GLY A 8 4.96 1.58 12.06
CA GLY A 8 3.59 1.79 11.64
C GLY A 8 3.31 3.21 11.12
N ASN A 9 4.32 4.04 10.91
CA ASN A 9 4.14 5.36 10.31
C ASN A 9 3.83 5.21 8.82
N GLU A 10 2.81 5.91 8.33
CA GLU A 10 2.51 5.98 6.90
C GLU A 10 3.60 6.78 6.17
N VAL A 11 4.32 6.13 5.26
CA VAL A 11 5.40 6.75 4.49
C VAL A 11 5.02 7.06 3.05
N ALA A 12 3.97 6.41 2.52
CA ALA A 12 3.43 6.71 1.21
C ALA A 12 1.96 6.26 1.07
N ASN A 13 1.21 6.98 0.25
CA ASN A 13 -0.11 6.56 -0.23
C ASN A 13 -0.06 6.41 -1.75
N LEU A 14 -0.10 5.18 -2.24
CA LEU A 14 0.14 4.82 -3.64
C LEU A 14 -1.15 4.74 -4.46
N ILE A 15 -2.28 4.45 -3.82
CA ILE A 15 -3.59 4.40 -4.47
C ILE A 15 -4.63 4.92 -3.48
N ASN A 16 -5.37 5.96 -3.86
CA ASN A 16 -6.47 6.51 -3.08
C ASN A 16 -7.64 6.92 -3.97
N GLU A 17 -7.95 6.09 -4.97
CA GLU A 17 -9.02 6.32 -5.92
C GLU A 17 -9.82 5.04 -6.18
N GLU A 18 -11.03 5.20 -6.68
CA GLU A 18 -11.83 4.09 -7.16
C GLU A 18 -11.25 3.58 -8.49
N LYS A 19 -11.04 2.26 -8.58
CA LYS A 19 -10.64 1.60 -9.81
C LYS A 19 -11.61 0.47 -10.14
N PRO A 20 -12.02 0.32 -11.41
CA PRO A 20 -12.86 -0.80 -11.81
C PRO A 20 -12.11 -2.13 -11.65
N VAL A 21 -12.83 -3.24 -11.73
CA VAL A 21 -12.21 -4.57 -11.67
C VAL A 21 -11.15 -4.73 -12.77
N GLY A 22 -9.98 -5.23 -12.41
CA GLY A 22 -8.86 -5.37 -13.33
C GLY A 22 -7.54 -5.59 -12.61
N SER A 23 -6.48 -5.78 -13.38
CA SER A 23 -5.11 -5.85 -12.90
C SER A 23 -4.42 -4.50 -13.11
N TYR A 24 -3.72 -4.04 -12.07
CA TYR A 24 -3.02 -2.76 -12.09
C TYR A 24 -1.59 -2.95 -11.59
N ALA A 25 -0.66 -2.22 -12.21
CA ALA A 25 0.69 -2.05 -11.71
C ALA A 25 0.82 -0.62 -11.17
N VAL A 26 1.57 -0.48 -10.08
CA VAL A 26 1.86 0.83 -9.48
C VAL A 26 3.35 0.89 -9.20
N ASP A 27 4.01 1.89 -9.77
CA ASP A 27 5.41 2.16 -9.51
C ASP A 27 5.57 2.88 -8.18
N PHE A 28 6.53 2.42 -7.38
CA PHE A 28 6.86 3.01 -6.09
C PHE A 28 8.34 3.40 -6.03
N ASP A 29 8.62 4.70 -6.04
CA ASP A 29 9.97 5.22 -5.86
C ASP A 29 10.31 5.26 -4.36
N ALA A 30 11.10 4.28 -3.92
CA ALA A 30 11.61 4.16 -2.56
C ALA A 30 13.01 4.77 -2.37
N SER A 31 13.56 5.51 -3.35
CA SER A 31 14.94 6.03 -3.31
C SER A 31 15.24 6.91 -2.09
N LYS A 32 14.24 7.66 -1.63
CA LYS A 32 14.30 8.55 -0.46
C LYS A 32 14.13 7.83 0.88
N LEU A 33 13.80 6.53 0.86
CA LEU A 33 13.67 5.72 2.07
C LEU A 33 15.02 5.09 2.44
N SER A 34 15.20 4.86 3.73
CA SER A 34 16.36 4.14 4.27
C SER A 34 16.22 2.63 4.02
N SER A 35 17.35 1.91 3.98
CA SER A 35 17.30 0.44 4.02
C SER A 35 16.55 -0.03 5.26
N GLY A 36 15.67 -1.02 5.11
CA GLY A 36 14.81 -1.47 6.20
C GLY A 36 13.64 -2.33 5.75
N ILE A 37 12.79 -2.66 6.73
CA ILE A 37 11.56 -3.41 6.50
C ILE A 37 10.40 -2.42 6.40
N TYR A 38 9.58 -2.62 5.38
CA TYR A 38 8.38 -1.85 5.12
C TYR A 38 7.20 -2.79 4.92
N PHE A 39 6.00 -2.27 5.14
CA PHE A 39 4.75 -3.00 4.95
C PHE A 39 3.87 -2.19 4.02
N TYR A 40 3.28 -2.84 3.02
CA TYR A 40 2.23 -2.21 2.25
C TYR A 40 0.90 -2.93 2.49
N ARG A 41 -0.16 -2.13 2.57
CA ARG A 41 -1.52 -2.60 2.83
C ARG A 41 -2.43 -2.21 1.68
N LEU A 42 -3.05 -3.23 1.07
CA LEU A 42 -4.14 -3.09 0.13
C LEU A 42 -5.45 -3.25 0.90
N GLN A 43 -6.30 -2.23 0.84
CA GLN A 43 -7.66 -2.27 1.39
C GLN A 43 -8.62 -2.02 0.24
N VAL A 44 -9.59 -2.91 0.04
CA VAL A 44 -10.62 -2.77 -0.98
C VAL A 44 -11.95 -2.54 -0.31
N TYR A 45 -12.63 -1.49 -0.75
CA TYR A 45 -13.93 -1.07 -0.26
C TYR A 45 -15.00 -1.40 -1.32
N PRO A 46 -16.24 -1.73 -0.90
CA PRO A 46 -17.37 -1.81 -1.83
C PRO A 46 -17.66 -0.46 -2.49
N ALA A 47 -18.16 -0.48 -3.72
CA ALA A 47 -18.51 0.73 -4.48
C ALA A 47 -19.65 1.54 -3.83
N GLU A 48 -20.56 0.87 -3.12
CA GLU A 48 -21.72 1.50 -2.48
C GLU A 48 -21.38 2.21 -1.15
N GLY A 49 -20.08 2.27 -0.80
CA GLY A 49 -19.62 2.72 0.51
C GLY A 49 -19.88 1.66 1.58
N GLY A 50 -19.00 1.59 2.59
CA GLY A 50 -19.15 0.63 3.68
C GLY A 50 -17.84 0.17 4.28
N VAL A 51 -17.91 -0.94 5.01
CA VAL A 51 -16.75 -1.58 5.65
C VAL A 51 -15.82 -2.20 4.61
N VAL A 52 -14.54 -2.28 4.96
CA VAL A 52 -13.51 -2.92 4.13
C VAL A 52 -13.91 -4.36 3.81
N LYS A 53 -13.99 -4.68 2.51
CA LYS A 53 -14.31 -6.03 2.01
C LYS A 53 -13.08 -6.95 2.02
N PHE A 54 -11.90 -6.38 1.79
CA PHE A 54 -10.66 -7.14 1.71
C PHE A 54 -9.49 -6.33 2.24
N VAL A 55 -8.63 -6.98 3.03
CA VAL A 55 -7.34 -6.45 3.47
C VAL A 55 -6.27 -7.47 3.15
N GLU A 56 -5.21 -7.00 2.51
CA GLU A 56 -3.97 -7.75 2.38
C GLU A 56 -2.79 -6.87 2.79
N THR A 57 -1.89 -7.42 3.59
CA THR A 57 -0.65 -6.77 3.98
C THR A 57 0.51 -7.64 3.55
N ARG A 58 1.51 -7.06 2.89
CA ARG A 58 2.74 -7.75 2.53
C ARG A 58 3.96 -6.98 2.99
N LYS A 59 5.01 -7.72 3.32
CA LYS A 59 6.31 -7.20 3.76
C LYS A 59 7.21 -6.96 2.55
N MET A 60 7.93 -5.85 2.57
CA MET A 60 8.96 -5.47 1.61
C MET A 60 10.27 -5.23 2.36
N ILE A 61 11.40 -5.63 1.78
CA ILE A 61 12.73 -5.34 2.30
C ILE A 61 13.40 -4.40 1.30
N LEU A 62 13.84 -3.25 1.78
CA LEU A 62 14.64 -2.30 1.00
C LEU A 62 16.11 -2.44 1.41
N THR A 63 16.97 -2.70 0.43
CA THR A 63 18.42 -2.77 0.59
C THR A 63 19.07 -1.85 -0.43
N LYS A 64 20.02 -1.03 0.02
CA LYS A 64 20.86 -0.17 -0.82
C LYS A 64 22.22 -0.82 -1.03
#